data_AF-A0A2E3MPR2-F1
#
_entry.id   AF-A0A2E3MPR2-F1
#
_cell.length_a   1.000
_cell.length_b   1.000
_cell.length_c   1.000
_cell.angle_alpha   90.00
_cell.angle_beta   90.00
_cell.angle_gamma   90.00
#
_symmetry.space_group_name_H-M   'P 1'
#
loop_
_entity.id
_entity.type
_entity.pdbx_description
1 polymer ?
#
loop_
_entity_poly.entity_id
_entity_poly.type
_entity_poly.pdbx_seq_one_letter_code
_entity_poly.pdbx_strand_id
1 'polypeptide(L)'
;MEHLFVVESLAELQATPPDSGQYVQVAGHSQPGDGGDGLFCWRPQSVATDLGTTLPSNHSASGHWQRLYSGAINVRWFGALGDGRDNTAALQSALDTAAGGATVVLPSGSYRVLRPLKLHQGVALMGDGLGSILQYDGPAGTGCLQSHQPAKSWAFHVARLNIEVRSEAAYGVDLRGMSYSRFDDLHLHLRASNTSGFFGPGNGVSPYYNLFTACHVAGTANWSTNQCVGFDFCSDAREQRQSANSNSVIGGRISTCQIAVRCLGTGNMFYGQVLESGADGYVFDVPPGRLQDAQLGTSNDIIGCYSEHVERVIVQRHSSCFVNALLTMVTGYRQVFEAIDTTNCIVITSHDGSLPQSRSFVDRRIDFRQLEQARNP
;
A
#
# COMPACT_ATOMS: atom_id res chain seq x y z
N MET A 1 -39.90 24.27 -23.33
CA MET A 1 -38.53 23.75 -23.27
C MET A 1 -37.99 24.18 -21.93
N GLU A 2 -37.83 23.27 -20.97
CA GLU A 2 -37.03 23.59 -19.79
C GLU A 2 -35.60 23.81 -20.28
N HIS A 3 -35.12 25.05 -20.18
CA HIS A 3 -33.75 25.37 -20.52
C HIS A 3 -32.85 24.74 -19.45
N LEU A 4 -31.82 24.00 -19.87
CA LEU A 4 -30.78 23.54 -18.96
C LEU A 4 -30.09 24.79 -18.39
N PHE A 5 -30.30 25.07 -17.11
CA PHE A 5 -29.63 26.17 -16.41
C PHE A 5 -28.19 25.75 -16.13
N VAL A 6 -27.23 26.59 -16.53
CA VAL A 6 -25.79 26.31 -16.38
C VAL A 6 -25.17 27.37 -15.47
N VAL A 7 -24.36 26.92 -14.51
CA VAL A 7 -23.55 27.77 -13.63
C VAL A 7 -22.08 27.37 -13.73
N GLU A 8 -21.17 28.29 -13.42
CA GLU A 8 -19.73 28.10 -13.61
C GLU A 8 -19.09 27.26 -12.51
N SER A 9 -19.63 27.30 -11.28
CA SER A 9 -19.02 26.69 -10.09
C SER A 9 -20.05 26.16 -9.08
N LEU A 10 -19.59 25.33 -8.12
CA LEU A 10 -20.44 24.90 -7.00
C LEU A 10 -20.84 26.07 -6.10
N ALA A 11 -20.00 27.10 -5.96
CA ALA A 11 -20.35 28.29 -5.19
C ALA A 11 -21.54 29.05 -5.81
N GLU A 12 -21.59 29.12 -7.14
CA GLU A 12 -22.72 29.70 -7.87
C GLU A 12 -23.98 28.81 -7.79
N LEU A 13 -23.82 27.48 -7.81
CA LEU A 13 -24.92 26.56 -7.54
C LEU A 13 -25.54 26.78 -6.15
N GLN A 14 -24.72 26.95 -5.11
CA GLN A 14 -25.21 27.23 -3.75
C GLN A 14 -26.00 28.55 -3.69
N ALA A 15 -25.63 29.54 -4.51
CA ALA A 15 -26.32 30.82 -4.65
C ALA A 15 -27.53 30.79 -5.62
N THR A 16 -27.82 29.65 -6.26
CA THR A 16 -28.96 29.48 -7.16
C THR A 16 -30.23 29.16 -6.36
N PRO A 17 -31.35 29.88 -6.59
CA PRO A 17 -32.63 29.56 -5.97
C PRO A 17 -33.15 28.17 -6.42
N PRO A 18 -33.63 27.30 -5.51
CA PRO A 18 -34.13 25.97 -5.85
C PRO A 18 -35.27 25.89 -6.87
N ASP A 19 -36.04 26.97 -6.98
CA ASP A 19 -37.17 27.15 -7.91
C ASP A 19 -36.74 27.66 -9.29
N SER A 20 -35.46 28.04 -9.47
CA SER A 20 -34.91 28.48 -10.76
C SER A 20 -34.70 27.34 -11.77
N GLY A 21 -34.85 26.09 -11.32
CA GLY A 21 -34.82 24.89 -12.17
C GLY A 21 -34.64 23.63 -11.33
N GLN A 22 -35.35 22.54 -11.68
CA GLN A 22 -35.20 21.25 -10.98
C GLN A 22 -33.79 20.65 -11.17
N TYR A 23 -33.15 20.96 -12.30
CA TYR A 23 -31.84 20.46 -12.69
C TYR A 23 -30.92 21.60 -13.11
N VAL A 24 -29.68 21.60 -12.61
CA VAL A 24 -28.66 22.61 -12.90
C VAL A 24 -27.37 21.92 -13.32
N GLN A 25 -26.82 22.30 -14.47
CA GLN A 25 -25.51 21.87 -14.92
C GLN A 25 -24.45 22.79 -14.33
N VAL A 26 -23.43 22.22 -13.70
CA VAL A 26 -22.27 22.96 -13.20
C VAL A 26 -21.07 22.68 -14.09
N ALA A 27 -20.34 23.72 -14.48
CA ALA A 27 -19.19 23.62 -15.38
C ALA A 27 -17.86 23.23 -14.70
N GLY A 28 -17.77 23.30 -13.37
CA GLY A 28 -16.62 22.91 -12.57
C GLY A 28 -16.84 23.01 -11.05
N HIS A 29 -15.89 22.54 -10.25
CA HIS A 29 -15.96 22.69 -8.79
C HIS A 29 -15.80 24.15 -8.38
N SER A 30 -14.68 24.76 -8.80
CA SER A 30 -14.33 26.15 -8.55
C SER A 30 -14.30 26.99 -9.82
N GLN A 31 -13.94 26.39 -10.96
CA GLN A 31 -13.90 27.07 -12.25
C GLN A 31 -14.22 26.09 -13.39
N PRO A 32 -14.78 26.55 -14.52
CA PRO A 32 -15.07 25.70 -15.65
C PRO A 32 -13.87 24.84 -16.09
N GLY A 33 -14.10 23.53 -16.27
CA GLY A 33 -13.08 22.61 -16.79
C GLY A 33 -12.07 22.07 -15.77
N ASP A 34 -12.24 22.32 -14.48
CA ASP A 34 -11.40 21.76 -13.41
C ASP A 34 -11.69 20.27 -13.09
N GLY A 35 -12.63 19.65 -13.80
CA GLY A 35 -13.08 18.27 -13.64
C GLY A 35 -14.03 18.05 -12.45
N GLY A 36 -14.49 19.14 -11.82
CA GLY A 36 -15.52 19.14 -10.79
C GLY A 36 -16.95 19.31 -11.34
N ASP A 37 -17.12 19.35 -12.66
CA ASP A 37 -18.39 19.57 -13.36
C ASP A 37 -19.41 18.46 -13.11
N GLY A 38 -20.70 18.73 -13.38
CA GLY A 38 -21.75 17.71 -13.31
C GLY A 38 -23.16 18.26 -13.24
N LEU A 39 -24.14 17.36 -13.34
CA LEU A 39 -25.55 17.69 -13.23
C LEU A 39 -26.02 17.56 -11.78
N PHE A 40 -26.76 18.54 -11.29
CA PHE A 40 -27.32 18.59 -9.95
C PHE A 40 -28.83 18.70 -9.99
N CYS A 41 -29.51 18.15 -8.99
CA CYS A 41 -30.94 18.41 -8.78
C CYS A 41 -31.23 18.86 -7.36
N TRP A 42 -32.26 19.69 -7.20
CA TRP A 42 -32.71 20.11 -5.88
C TRP A 42 -33.47 18.97 -5.19
N ARG A 43 -33.17 18.77 -3.90
CA ARG A 43 -33.88 17.84 -3.02
C ARG A 43 -34.43 18.60 -1.81
N PRO A 44 -35.76 18.61 -1.59
CA PRO A 44 -36.39 19.35 -0.49
C PRO A 44 -36.29 18.58 0.85
N GLN A 45 -35.11 18.08 1.16
CA GLN A 45 -34.78 17.42 2.42
C GLN A 45 -33.35 17.80 2.80
N SER A 46 -33.14 18.29 4.02
CA SER A 46 -31.78 18.58 4.51
C SER A 46 -31.04 17.28 4.83
N VAL A 47 -29.78 17.18 4.38
CA VAL A 47 -28.87 16.07 4.69
C VAL A 47 -27.47 16.64 4.95
N ALA A 48 -26.58 15.84 5.55
CA ALA A 48 -25.20 16.25 5.75
C ALA A 48 -24.50 16.49 4.40
N THR A 49 -23.84 17.64 4.26
CA THR A 49 -23.17 18.03 3.03
C THR A 49 -21.72 17.56 3.04
N ASP A 50 -21.27 17.00 1.92
CA ASP A 50 -19.89 16.56 1.74
C ASP A 50 -19.07 17.52 0.86
N LEU A 51 -19.71 18.60 0.39
CA LEU A 51 -19.14 19.63 -0.47
C LEU A 51 -18.67 19.11 -1.84
N GLY A 52 -19.18 17.97 -2.29
CA GLY A 52 -18.90 17.46 -3.64
C GLY A 52 -20.08 16.75 -4.30
N THR A 53 -20.76 15.84 -3.60
CA THR A 53 -21.97 15.17 -4.09
C THR A 53 -23.25 15.77 -3.50
N THR A 54 -23.16 16.37 -2.32
CA THR A 54 -24.27 17.01 -1.61
C THR A 54 -23.85 18.42 -1.19
N LEU A 55 -24.51 19.44 -1.74
CA LEU A 55 -24.20 20.85 -1.50
C LEU A 55 -25.37 21.55 -0.81
N PRO A 56 -25.12 22.43 0.17
CA PRO A 56 -26.18 23.23 0.77
C PRO A 56 -26.70 24.28 -0.22
N SER A 57 -27.85 24.89 0.08
CA SER A 57 -28.31 26.10 -0.61
C SER A 57 -28.19 27.31 0.32
N ASN A 58 -27.78 28.44 -0.24
CA ASN A 58 -27.76 29.74 0.45
C ASN A 58 -29.17 30.35 0.57
N HIS A 59 -30.17 29.79 -0.12
CA HIS A 59 -31.56 30.26 -0.11
C HIS A 59 -32.48 29.44 0.81
N SER A 60 -32.14 28.19 1.09
CA SER A 60 -32.97 27.31 1.92
C SER A 60 -32.15 26.30 2.71
N ALA A 61 -32.38 26.26 4.02
CA ALA A 61 -31.82 25.25 4.92
C ALA A 61 -32.58 23.91 4.90
N SER A 62 -33.76 23.86 4.25
CA SER A 62 -34.65 22.69 4.23
C SER A 62 -34.35 21.70 3.12
N GLY A 63 -33.30 21.92 2.32
CA GLY A 63 -32.91 21.04 1.22
C GLY A 63 -31.44 21.13 0.87
N HIS A 64 -31.06 20.42 -0.19
CA HIS A 64 -29.70 20.40 -0.73
C HIS A 64 -29.72 20.22 -2.25
N TRP A 65 -28.63 20.61 -2.89
CA TRP A 65 -28.32 20.21 -4.26
C TRP A 65 -27.62 18.86 -4.25
N GLN A 66 -28.19 17.89 -4.96
CA GLN A 66 -27.66 16.53 -5.09
C GLN A 66 -27.01 16.36 -6.47
N ARG A 67 -25.72 16.02 -6.51
CA ARG A 67 -25.04 15.59 -7.72
C ARG A 67 -25.70 14.30 -8.23
N LEU A 68 -26.03 14.27 -9.51
CA LEU A 68 -26.47 13.08 -10.20
C LEU A 68 -25.27 12.40 -10.82
N TYR A 69 -24.93 11.22 -10.32
CA TYR A 69 -23.81 10.42 -10.80
C TYR A 69 -24.09 8.92 -10.65
N SER A 70 -23.35 8.12 -11.41
CA SER A 70 -23.27 6.68 -11.24
C SER A 70 -21.81 6.26 -11.39
N GLY A 71 -21.44 5.13 -10.78
CA GLY A 71 -20.07 4.64 -10.81
C GLY A 71 -19.16 5.31 -9.78
N ALA A 72 -17.92 5.60 -10.16
CA ALA A 72 -16.89 6.04 -9.24
C ALA A 72 -17.03 7.50 -8.79
N ILE A 73 -16.57 7.78 -7.58
CA ILE A 73 -16.49 9.12 -6.99
C ILE A 73 -15.17 9.77 -7.44
N ASN A 74 -15.24 10.90 -8.14
CA ASN A 74 -14.05 11.62 -8.56
C ASN A 74 -13.63 12.63 -7.49
N VAL A 75 -12.36 12.61 -7.07
CA VAL A 75 -11.85 13.53 -6.05
C VAL A 75 -11.93 15.01 -6.48
N ARG A 76 -11.93 15.30 -7.79
CA ARG A 76 -12.08 16.66 -8.32
C ARG A 76 -13.44 17.26 -7.99
N TRP A 77 -14.46 16.44 -7.77
CA TRP A 77 -15.79 16.90 -7.31
C TRP A 77 -15.74 17.56 -5.93
N PHE A 78 -14.70 17.32 -5.14
CA PHE A 78 -14.48 17.86 -3.80
C PHE A 78 -13.40 18.96 -3.78
N GLY A 79 -12.93 19.39 -4.95
CA GLY A 79 -11.90 20.41 -5.09
C GLY A 79 -10.47 19.87 -5.03
N ALA A 80 -10.26 18.55 -5.16
CA ALA A 80 -8.91 17.98 -5.25
C ALA A 80 -8.37 18.16 -6.68
N LEU A 81 -7.68 19.27 -6.95
CA LEU A 81 -7.27 19.67 -8.31
C LEU A 81 -6.04 18.91 -8.83
N GLY A 82 -5.16 18.46 -7.94
CA GLY A 82 -3.90 17.82 -8.35
C GLY A 82 -2.86 18.81 -8.88
N ASP A 83 -2.78 20.00 -8.30
CA ASP A 83 -1.89 21.09 -8.72
C ASP A 83 -0.69 21.33 -7.77
N GLY A 84 -0.43 20.40 -6.85
CA GLY A 84 0.64 20.46 -5.86
C GLY A 84 0.29 21.21 -4.56
N ARG A 85 -0.89 21.84 -4.48
CA ARG A 85 -1.39 22.45 -3.23
C ARG A 85 -1.93 21.38 -2.28
N ASP A 86 -2.23 21.78 -1.05
CA ASP A 86 -2.84 20.87 -0.07
C ASP A 86 -4.23 20.42 -0.53
N ASN A 87 -4.37 19.13 -0.81
CA ASN A 87 -5.61 18.48 -1.23
C ASN A 87 -6.20 17.58 -0.12
N THR A 88 -5.62 17.61 1.08
CA THR A 88 -5.94 16.66 2.16
C THR A 88 -7.42 16.61 2.51
N ALA A 89 -8.06 17.78 2.69
CA ALA A 89 -9.46 17.84 3.10
C ALA A 89 -10.38 17.31 1.99
N ALA A 90 -10.16 17.75 0.75
CA ALA A 90 -10.92 17.33 -0.43
C ALA A 90 -10.83 15.81 -0.66
N LEU A 91 -9.61 15.26 -0.58
CA LEU A 91 -9.38 13.83 -0.73
C LEU A 91 -10.04 13.01 0.38
N GLN A 92 -9.95 13.48 1.64
CA GLN A 92 -10.60 12.80 2.74
C GLN A 92 -12.12 12.82 2.61
N SER A 93 -12.71 13.95 2.19
CA SER A 93 -14.15 14.04 1.92
C SER A 93 -14.60 13.05 0.85
N ALA A 94 -13.84 12.91 -0.25
CA ALA A 94 -14.14 11.92 -1.29
C ALA A 94 -14.10 10.48 -0.75
N LEU A 95 -13.12 10.14 0.08
CA LEU A 95 -12.99 8.84 0.73
C LEU A 95 -14.11 8.57 1.74
N ASP A 96 -14.54 9.60 2.47
CA ASP A 96 -15.65 9.51 3.43
C ASP A 96 -16.99 9.33 2.72
N THR A 97 -17.24 10.00 1.59
CA THR A 97 -18.41 9.75 0.74
C THR A 97 -18.42 8.31 0.20
N ALA A 98 -17.25 7.69 0.04
CA ALA A 98 -17.11 6.31 -0.41
C ALA A 98 -17.28 5.25 0.71
N ALA A 99 -17.61 5.65 1.96
CA ALA A 99 -17.61 4.75 3.12
C ALA A 99 -18.48 3.48 3.00
N GLY A 100 -19.43 3.44 2.06
CA GLY A 100 -20.21 2.26 1.69
C GLY A 100 -19.46 1.23 0.81
N GLY A 101 -18.15 1.37 0.60
CA GLY A 101 -17.34 0.50 -0.25
C GLY A 101 -17.34 0.90 -1.73
N ALA A 102 -17.47 2.20 -2.02
CA ALA A 102 -17.44 2.71 -3.38
C ALA A 102 -16.01 2.83 -3.93
N THR A 103 -15.90 3.01 -5.25
CA THR A 103 -14.62 3.35 -5.89
C THR A 103 -14.42 4.86 -5.89
N VAL A 104 -13.24 5.31 -5.47
CA VAL A 104 -12.74 6.68 -5.59
C VAL A 104 -11.67 6.71 -6.69
N VAL A 105 -11.81 7.61 -7.65
CA VAL A 105 -10.80 7.83 -8.68
C VAL A 105 -9.96 9.07 -8.37
N LEU A 106 -8.64 8.93 -8.51
CA LEU A 106 -7.63 9.97 -8.39
C LEU A 106 -7.02 10.22 -9.77
N PRO A 107 -7.60 11.10 -10.60
CA PRO A 107 -7.05 11.40 -11.93
C PRO A 107 -5.58 11.85 -11.85
N SER A 108 -4.88 11.83 -12.97
CA SER A 108 -3.51 12.34 -13.04
C SER A 108 -3.40 13.78 -12.52
N GLY A 109 -2.40 14.02 -11.69
CA GLY A 109 -2.15 15.27 -10.98
C GLY A 109 -1.23 15.06 -9.77
N SER A 110 -0.73 16.16 -9.22
CA SER A 110 0.08 16.18 -8.00
C SER A 110 -0.76 16.61 -6.81
N TYR A 111 -1.00 15.69 -5.88
CA TYR A 111 -1.87 15.89 -4.73
C TYR A 111 -1.03 15.91 -3.47
N ARG A 112 -0.75 17.10 -2.94
CA ARG A 112 -0.04 17.23 -1.67
C ARG A 112 -0.98 16.91 -0.51
N VAL A 113 -0.51 16.07 0.42
CA VAL A 113 -1.29 15.59 1.56
C VAL A 113 -0.47 15.73 2.84
N LEU A 114 -1.05 16.36 3.85
CA LEU A 114 -0.37 16.76 5.11
C LEU A 114 -0.73 15.87 6.32
N ARG A 115 -1.65 14.92 6.16
CA ARG A 115 -2.07 13.94 7.18
C ARG A 115 -2.57 12.67 6.50
N PRO A 116 -2.57 11.52 7.18
CA PRO A 116 -3.02 10.28 6.58
C PRO A 116 -4.40 10.36 5.94
N LEU A 117 -4.54 9.82 4.74
CA LEU A 117 -5.82 9.56 4.10
C LEU A 117 -6.38 8.25 4.64
N LYS A 118 -7.57 8.32 5.23
CA LYS A 118 -8.23 7.18 5.87
C LYS A 118 -9.22 6.55 4.91
N LEU A 119 -8.98 5.29 4.55
CA LEU A 119 -9.86 4.50 3.71
C LEU A 119 -10.86 3.73 4.56
N HIS A 120 -12.11 3.68 4.11
CA HIS A 120 -13.17 2.87 4.72
C HIS A 120 -13.22 1.47 4.13
N GLN A 121 -13.83 0.54 4.86
CA GLN A 121 -13.95 -0.86 4.44
C GLN A 121 -14.52 -0.97 3.02
N GLY A 122 -13.89 -1.80 2.19
CA GLY A 122 -14.35 -2.08 0.82
C GLY A 122 -14.09 -0.97 -0.19
N VAL A 123 -13.51 0.18 0.21
CA VAL A 123 -13.18 1.26 -0.71
C VAL A 123 -12.08 0.81 -1.67
N ALA A 124 -12.28 1.15 -2.95
CA ALA A 124 -11.25 1.06 -3.97
C ALA A 124 -10.72 2.46 -4.30
N LEU A 125 -9.42 2.72 -4.14
CA LEU A 125 -8.76 3.96 -4.56
C LEU A 125 -7.94 3.70 -5.83
N MET A 126 -8.34 4.33 -6.93
CA MET A 126 -7.83 4.04 -8.27
C MET A 126 -7.23 5.29 -8.90
N GLY A 127 -5.94 5.25 -9.25
CA GLY A 127 -5.33 6.29 -10.07
C GLY A 127 -5.23 5.95 -11.56
N ASP A 128 -4.63 6.84 -12.31
CA ASP A 128 -4.33 6.66 -13.74
C ASP A 128 -2.95 6.03 -13.98
N GLY A 129 -2.17 5.78 -12.92
CA GLY A 129 -0.80 5.24 -12.95
C GLY A 129 0.19 6.22 -12.35
N LEU A 130 1.40 6.27 -12.90
CA LEU A 130 2.49 7.14 -12.44
C LEU A 130 2.16 8.65 -12.37
N GLY A 131 1.17 9.09 -13.16
CA GLY A 131 0.70 10.47 -13.19
C GLY A 131 -0.21 10.87 -12.02
N SER A 132 -0.77 9.91 -11.27
CA SER A 132 -1.59 10.15 -10.08
C SER A 132 -0.70 10.15 -8.84
N ILE A 133 -0.15 11.32 -8.50
CA ILE A 133 0.93 11.48 -7.53
C ILE A 133 0.37 11.97 -6.19
N LEU A 134 0.45 11.15 -5.14
CA LEU A 134 0.24 11.56 -3.75
C LEU A 134 1.57 11.98 -3.14
N GLN A 135 1.72 13.27 -2.83
CA GLN A 135 2.92 13.81 -2.17
C GLN A 135 2.68 13.95 -0.68
N TYR A 136 3.22 13.01 0.09
CA TYR A 136 2.96 12.90 1.52
C TYR A 136 3.98 13.66 2.36
N ASP A 137 3.52 14.73 3.02
CA ASP A 137 4.26 15.50 4.03
C ASP A 137 3.63 15.38 5.42
N GLY A 138 3.02 14.23 5.73
CA GLY A 138 2.40 14.03 7.03
C GLY A 138 3.42 13.77 8.15
N PRO A 139 2.93 13.60 9.39
CA PRO A 139 3.79 13.41 10.55
C PRO A 139 4.57 12.09 10.50
N ALA A 140 5.74 12.05 11.15
CA ALA A 140 6.48 10.83 11.41
C ALA A 140 5.61 9.76 12.09
N GLY A 141 5.89 8.48 11.80
CA GLY A 141 5.17 7.34 12.38
C GLY A 141 3.79 7.07 11.77
N THR A 142 3.47 7.70 10.63
CA THR A 142 2.18 7.57 9.95
C THR A 142 2.35 7.33 8.45
N GLY A 143 1.34 6.70 7.83
CA GLY A 143 1.32 6.41 6.40
C GLY A 143 0.48 7.40 5.60
N CYS A 144 0.83 7.61 4.33
CA CYS A 144 -0.02 8.38 3.39
C CYS A 144 -1.42 7.76 3.31
N LEU A 145 -1.50 6.44 3.16
CA LEU A 145 -2.74 5.67 3.17
C LEU A 145 -2.86 4.85 4.46
N GLN A 146 -4.02 4.92 5.11
CA GLN A 146 -4.33 4.22 6.35
C GLN A 146 -5.75 3.64 6.35
N SER A 147 -5.96 2.53 7.06
CA SER A 147 -7.30 2.10 7.41
C SER A 147 -7.95 3.12 8.34
N HIS A 148 -9.22 3.44 8.11
CA HIS A 148 -10.01 4.25 9.03
C HIS A 148 -10.22 3.55 10.38
N GLN A 149 -10.09 2.21 10.45
CA GLN A 149 -10.18 1.41 11.67
C GLN A 149 -8.98 0.45 11.79
N PRO A 150 -7.80 0.94 12.23
CA PRO A 150 -6.56 0.14 12.27
C PRO A 150 -6.58 -1.04 13.26
N ALA A 151 -7.56 -1.07 14.17
CA ALA A 151 -7.78 -2.18 15.10
C ALA A 151 -8.70 -3.27 14.54
N LYS A 152 -9.27 -3.09 13.34
CA LYS A 152 -10.16 -4.05 12.67
C LYS A 152 -9.47 -4.67 11.47
N SER A 153 -9.93 -5.84 11.04
CA SER A 153 -9.48 -6.48 9.81
C SER A 153 -10.39 -6.07 8.65
N TRP A 154 -9.94 -5.12 7.82
CA TRP A 154 -10.71 -4.61 6.68
C TRP A 154 -9.98 -4.82 5.36
N ALA A 155 -10.78 -4.98 4.29
CA ALA A 155 -10.30 -5.17 2.94
C ALA A 155 -10.40 -3.88 2.11
N PHE A 156 -9.37 -3.61 1.32
CA PHE A 156 -9.26 -2.45 0.44
C PHE A 156 -8.73 -2.86 -0.93
N HIS A 157 -8.95 -2.01 -1.92
CA HIS A 157 -8.25 -2.10 -3.20
C HIS A 157 -7.58 -0.76 -3.49
N VAL A 158 -6.27 -0.76 -3.70
CA VAL A 158 -5.52 0.45 -4.06
C VAL A 158 -4.72 0.14 -5.32
N ALA A 159 -4.92 0.91 -6.38
CA ALA A 159 -4.24 0.62 -7.63
C ALA A 159 -3.81 1.87 -8.41
N ARG A 160 -2.72 1.72 -9.17
CA ARG A 160 -2.26 2.68 -10.18
C ARG A 160 -1.96 4.06 -9.60
N LEU A 161 -1.21 4.09 -8.50
CA LEU A 161 -0.81 5.33 -7.82
C LEU A 161 0.71 5.47 -7.74
N ASN A 162 1.14 6.72 -7.73
CA ASN A 162 2.48 7.13 -7.35
C ASN A 162 2.41 7.81 -5.98
N ILE A 163 3.16 7.32 -4.99
CA ILE A 163 3.21 7.86 -3.63
C ILE A 163 4.63 8.33 -3.34
N GLU A 164 4.81 9.63 -3.15
CA GLU A 164 6.06 10.22 -2.69
C GLU A 164 6.03 10.43 -1.18
N VAL A 165 6.86 9.69 -0.44
CA VAL A 165 6.97 9.80 1.02
C VAL A 165 8.09 10.79 1.34
N ARG A 166 7.73 12.03 1.71
CA ARG A 166 8.69 13.15 1.84
C ARG A 166 9.04 13.51 3.28
N SER A 167 8.28 13.02 4.25
CA SER A 167 8.60 13.16 5.68
C SER A 167 9.50 12.04 6.17
N GLU A 168 10.52 12.38 6.97
CA GLU A 168 11.32 11.40 7.69
C GLU A 168 10.44 10.53 8.59
N ALA A 169 10.78 9.24 8.72
CA ALA A 169 10.05 8.29 9.56
C ALA A 169 8.57 8.06 9.17
N ALA A 170 8.16 8.48 7.97
CA ALA A 170 6.82 8.27 7.44
C ALA A 170 6.73 7.06 6.51
N TYR A 171 5.50 6.67 6.17
CA TYR A 171 5.23 5.49 5.35
C TYR A 171 4.42 5.85 4.10
N GLY A 172 4.54 5.04 3.04
CA GLY A 172 3.63 5.14 1.90
C GLY A 172 2.26 4.57 2.28
N VAL A 173 2.23 3.28 2.57
CA VAL A 173 1.02 2.58 3.02
C VAL A 173 1.26 2.00 4.41
N ASP A 174 0.38 2.37 5.34
CA ASP A 174 0.34 1.81 6.67
C ASP A 174 -0.73 0.72 6.72
N LEU A 175 -0.27 -0.52 6.76
CA LEU A 175 -1.07 -1.72 6.61
C LEU A 175 -1.86 -2.07 7.89
N ARG A 176 -1.75 -1.30 8.96
CA ARG A 176 -2.58 -1.53 10.16
C ARG A 176 -4.06 -1.45 9.80
N GLY A 177 -4.76 -2.53 10.12
CA GLY A 177 -6.16 -2.76 9.79
C GLY A 177 -6.46 -3.16 8.34
N MET A 178 -5.43 -3.49 7.55
CA MET A 178 -5.56 -3.92 6.15
C MET A 178 -5.26 -5.41 6.01
N SER A 179 -6.29 -6.21 5.78
CA SER A 179 -6.20 -7.65 5.48
C SER A 179 -7.11 -8.00 4.30
N TYR A 180 -6.81 -9.07 3.58
CA TYR A 180 -7.55 -9.42 2.34
C TYR A 180 -7.55 -8.31 1.30
N SER A 181 -6.61 -7.37 1.42
CA SER A 181 -6.54 -6.18 0.58
C SER A 181 -5.69 -6.46 -0.65
N ARG A 182 -5.93 -5.67 -1.69
CA ARG A 182 -5.23 -5.75 -2.95
C ARG A 182 -4.53 -4.43 -3.27
N PHE A 183 -3.25 -4.52 -3.60
CA PHE A 183 -2.41 -3.41 -4.00
C PHE A 183 -1.82 -3.72 -5.36
N ASP A 184 -2.22 -3.00 -6.41
CA ASP A 184 -1.81 -3.30 -7.79
C ASP A 184 -1.15 -2.07 -8.44
N ASP A 185 0.04 -2.25 -9.03
CA ASP A 185 0.71 -1.19 -9.81
C ASP A 185 0.90 0.10 -8.99
N LEU A 186 1.54 -0.05 -7.82
CA LEU A 186 1.87 1.08 -6.95
C LEU A 186 3.34 1.42 -7.06
N HIS A 187 3.65 2.71 -7.17
CA HIS A 187 5.02 3.23 -7.17
C HIS A 187 5.25 4.07 -5.93
N LEU A 188 6.05 3.56 -4.99
CA LEU A 188 6.38 4.23 -3.75
C LEU A 188 7.79 4.80 -3.84
N HIS A 189 7.89 6.12 -3.85
CA HIS A 189 9.16 6.83 -3.84
C HIS A 189 9.44 7.40 -2.46
N LEU A 190 10.40 6.81 -1.78
CA LEU A 190 10.86 7.23 -0.47
C LEU A 190 11.87 8.37 -0.65
N ARG A 191 11.43 9.59 -0.31
CA ARG A 191 12.20 10.84 -0.51
C ARG A 191 12.87 11.34 0.77
N ALA A 192 12.69 10.63 1.89
CA ALA A 192 13.30 10.94 3.18
C ALA A 192 13.85 9.69 3.87
N SER A 193 14.76 9.88 4.82
CA SER A 193 15.34 8.79 5.62
C SER A 193 14.33 8.12 6.54
N ASN A 194 14.65 6.91 6.98
CA ASN A 194 13.86 6.13 7.93
C ASN A 194 12.41 5.88 7.48
N THR A 195 12.16 5.89 6.17
CA THR A 195 10.82 5.72 5.62
C THR A 195 10.57 4.28 5.19
N SER A 196 9.30 3.91 5.10
CA SER A 196 8.89 2.60 4.57
C SER A 196 7.93 2.74 3.42
N GLY A 197 8.04 1.86 2.42
CA GLY A 197 7.04 1.75 1.36
C GLY A 197 5.73 1.23 1.97
N PHE A 198 5.75 -0.04 2.34
CA PHE A 198 4.65 -0.71 3.04
C PHE A 198 5.06 -0.99 4.47
N PHE A 199 4.40 -0.36 5.44
CA PHE A 199 4.66 -0.53 6.86
C PHE A 199 3.56 -1.37 7.50
N GLY A 200 3.89 -2.55 8.01
CA GLY A 200 2.92 -3.53 8.48
C GLY A 200 3.33 -4.24 9.76
N PRO A 201 3.27 -3.58 10.94
CA PRO A 201 3.30 -4.29 12.20
C PRO A 201 2.05 -5.15 12.34
N GLY A 202 2.22 -6.43 12.61
CA GLY A 202 1.10 -7.33 12.90
C GLY A 202 0.53 -7.04 14.27
N ASN A 203 -0.79 -7.06 14.47
CA ASN A 203 -1.43 -6.81 15.78
C ASN A 203 -2.36 -7.95 16.23
N GLY A 204 -2.22 -9.14 15.64
CA GLY A 204 -3.12 -10.27 15.84
C GLY A 204 -4.42 -10.19 15.03
N VAL A 205 -4.67 -9.06 14.35
CA VAL A 205 -5.87 -8.81 13.53
C VAL A 205 -5.52 -8.50 12.06
N SER A 206 -4.38 -7.84 11.84
CA SER A 206 -3.88 -7.37 10.55
C SER A 206 -2.36 -7.10 10.66
N PRO A 207 -1.61 -6.98 9.55
CA PRO A 207 -2.03 -7.20 8.16
C PRO A 207 -1.83 -8.65 7.69
N TYR A 208 -2.91 -9.25 7.18
CA TYR A 208 -2.92 -10.66 6.78
C TYR A 208 -3.57 -10.87 5.41
N TYR A 209 -3.07 -11.85 4.66
CA TYR A 209 -3.71 -12.32 3.42
C TYR A 209 -3.85 -11.24 2.34
N ASN A 210 -2.96 -10.24 2.33
CA ASN A 210 -2.96 -9.23 1.30
C ASN A 210 -2.24 -9.73 0.03
N LEU A 211 -2.64 -9.19 -1.12
CA LEU A 211 -2.01 -9.41 -2.41
C LEU A 211 -1.42 -8.09 -2.92
N PHE A 212 -0.12 -8.10 -3.17
CA PHE A 212 0.61 -7.01 -3.81
C PHE A 212 1.04 -7.47 -5.20
N THR A 213 0.65 -6.76 -6.25
CA THR A 213 1.11 -7.05 -7.62
C THR A 213 1.77 -5.82 -8.23
N ALA A 214 2.93 -6.01 -8.85
CA ALA A 214 3.69 -4.93 -9.50
C ALA A 214 3.88 -3.69 -8.60
N CYS A 215 4.16 -3.90 -7.31
CA CYS A 215 4.40 -2.81 -6.37
C CYS A 215 5.90 -2.48 -6.33
N HIS A 216 6.25 -1.27 -6.74
CA HIS A 216 7.62 -0.78 -6.84
C HIS A 216 7.94 0.13 -5.66
N VAL A 217 9.15 0.00 -5.09
CA VAL A 217 9.63 0.89 -4.03
C VAL A 217 11.04 1.39 -4.36
N ALA A 218 11.27 2.69 -4.25
CA ALA A 218 12.58 3.29 -4.47
C ALA A 218 12.99 4.15 -3.26
N GLY A 219 14.06 3.76 -2.58
CA GLY A 219 14.72 4.52 -1.52
C GLY A 219 15.48 5.75 -2.02
N THR A 220 16.16 6.47 -1.11
CA THR A 220 17.06 7.57 -1.48
C THR A 220 18.43 7.06 -1.93
N ALA A 221 19.21 7.87 -2.65
CA ALA A 221 20.45 7.43 -3.31
C ALA A 221 21.52 6.82 -2.37
N ASN A 222 21.57 7.23 -1.09
CA ASN A 222 22.53 6.69 -0.13
C ASN A 222 21.93 5.54 0.70
N TRP A 223 21.73 4.39 0.06
CA TRP A 223 21.12 3.21 0.68
C TRP A 223 21.90 2.66 1.89
N SER A 224 23.18 2.97 2.03
CA SER A 224 23.99 2.52 3.17
C SER A 224 23.54 3.12 4.51
N THR A 225 22.96 4.33 4.50
CA THR A 225 22.59 5.08 5.71
C THR A 225 21.15 5.59 5.72
N ASN A 226 20.39 5.44 4.63
CA ASN A 226 19.07 6.07 4.52
C ASN A 226 17.97 5.45 5.39
N GLN A 227 18.19 4.27 5.99
CA GLN A 227 17.21 3.56 6.82
C GLN A 227 15.86 3.28 6.11
N CYS A 228 15.84 3.34 4.78
CA CYS A 228 14.63 3.09 4.00
C CYS A 228 14.35 1.59 3.93
N VAL A 229 13.08 1.21 4.09
CA VAL A 229 12.63 -0.18 3.98
C VAL A 229 11.55 -0.31 2.89
N GLY A 230 11.67 -1.27 1.98
CA GLY A 230 10.66 -1.48 0.94
C GLY A 230 9.34 -2.00 1.51
N PHE A 231 9.37 -3.26 1.97
CA PHE A 231 8.30 -3.88 2.75
C PHE A 231 8.80 -4.09 4.17
N ASP A 232 8.19 -3.40 5.15
CA ASP A 232 8.53 -3.49 6.56
C ASP A 232 7.44 -4.26 7.33
N PHE A 233 7.50 -5.58 7.25
CA PHE A 233 6.66 -6.48 8.04
C PHE A 233 7.31 -6.68 9.41
N CYS A 234 7.27 -5.63 10.23
CA CYS A 234 7.85 -5.59 11.56
C CYS A 234 6.90 -6.16 12.64
N SER A 235 7.32 -6.14 13.90
CA SER A 235 6.50 -6.57 15.03
C SER A 235 5.59 -5.44 15.53
N ASP A 236 4.46 -5.77 16.18
CA ASP A 236 3.72 -4.75 16.94
C ASP A 236 4.60 -4.07 17.98
N ALA A 237 4.30 -2.82 18.30
CA ALA A 237 5.08 -2.04 19.25
C ALA A 237 4.81 -2.40 20.73
N ARG A 238 3.71 -3.09 21.06
CA ARG A 238 3.26 -3.27 22.45
C ARG A 238 3.82 -4.55 23.06
N GLU A 239 3.46 -5.68 22.47
CA GLU A 239 3.87 -7.01 22.89
C GLU A 239 5.07 -7.50 22.08
N GLN A 240 5.25 -6.99 20.86
CA GLN A 240 6.29 -7.41 19.91
C GLN A 240 6.21 -8.91 19.60
N ARG A 241 4.99 -9.41 19.45
CA ARG A 241 4.70 -10.83 19.24
C ARG A 241 4.09 -11.12 17.88
N GLN A 242 3.43 -10.15 17.27
CA GLN A 242 2.69 -10.32 16.04
C GLN A 242 3.39 -9.57 14.90
N SER A 243 3.35 -10.13 13.70
CA SER A 243 3.87 -9.52 12.47
C SER A 243 2.96 -9.87 11.28
N ALA A 244 3.19 -9.27 10.12
CA ALA A 244 2.39 -9.52 8.92
C ALA A 244 2.55 -10.98 8.45
N ASN A 245 1.44 -11.68 8.22
CA ASN A 245 1.46 -13.11 7.88
C ASN A 245 0.67 -13.41 6.61
N SER A 246 1.08 -14.45 5.90
CA SER A 246 0.37 -15.00 4.74
C SER A 246 0.05 -13.98 3.64
N ASN A 247 0.90 -12.96 3.47
CA ASN A 247 0.78 -12.02 2.36
C ASN A 247 1.50 -12.56 1.13
N SER A 248 1.03 -12.19 -0.07
CA SER A 248 1.67 -12.53 -1.34
C SER A 248 2.13 -11.27 -2.05
N VAL A 249 3.42 -11.19 -2.36
CA VAL A 249 4.02 -10.11 -3.15
C VAL A 249 4.47 -10.69 -4.49
N ILE A 250 3.92 -10.19 -5.59
CA ILE A 250 4.13 -10.71 -6.94
C ILE A 250 4.68 -9.59 -7.83
N GLY A 251 5.92 -9.78 -8.29
CA GLY A 251 6.67 -8.80 -9.04
C GLY A 251 7.05 -7.57 -8.21
N GLY A 252 7.33 -6.47 -8.90
CA GLY A 252 7.77 -5.23 -8.29
C GLY A 252 9.29 -5.12 -8.19
N ARG A 253 9.76 -3.89 -8.31
CA ARG A 253 11.18 -3.54 -8.20
C ARG A 253 11.39 -2.78 -6.90
N ILE A 254 12.34 -3.22 -6.09
CA ILE A 254 12.77 -2.53 -4.88
C ILE A 254 14.21 -2.10 -5.08
N SER A 255 14.43 -0.78 -5.13
CA SER A 255 15.76 -0.22 -5.33
C SER A 255 16.12 0.78 -4.25
N THR A 256 17.42 0.97 -4.01
CA THR A 256 17.96 2.07 -3.19
C THR A 256 17.43 2.13 -1.76
N CYS A 257 16.79 1.07 -1.27
CA CYS A 257 16.45 0.89 0.14
C CYS A 257 17.63 0.29 0.90
N GLN A 258 17.77 0.61 2.19
CA GLN A 258 18.72 -0.08 3.04
C GLN A 258 18.31 -1.55 3.18
N ILE A 259 17.02 -1.81 3.38
CA ILE A 259 16.44 -3.16 3.41
C ILE A 259 15.32 -3.24 2.39
N ALA A 260 15.37 -4.17 1.45
CA ALA A 260 14.28 -4.33 0.49
C ALA A 260 13.02 -4.91 1.17
N VAL A 261 13.18 -6.00 1.91
CA VAL A 261 12.09 -6.67 2.65
C VAL A 261 12.58 -7.03 4.04
N ARG A 262 11.96 -6.46 5.07
CA ARG A 262 12.06 -6.94 6.46
C ARG A 262 10.82 -7.77 6.76
N CYS A 263 10.99 -9.00 7.23
CA CYS A 263 9.88 -9.90 7.52
C CYS A 263 10.08 -10.65 8.84
N LEU A 264 9.30 -10.26 9.84
CA LEU A 264 9.22 -10.94 11.13
C LEU A 264 8.04 -11.92 11.21
N GLY A 265 7.18 -11.92 10.18
CA GLY A 265 6.04 -12.82 10.09
C GLY A 265 6.34 -14.13 9.38
N THR A 266 5.29 -14.90 9.16
CA THR A 266 5.36 -16.25 8.60
C THR A 266 4.33 -16.45 7.49
N GLY A 267 4.63 -17.38 6.58
CA GLY A 267 3.79 -17.72 5.43
C GLY A 267 3.75 -16.64 4.35
N ASN A 268 4.59 -15.61 4.43
CA ASN A 268 4.66 -14.60 3.38
C ASN A 268 5.43 -15.16 2.18
N MET A 269 4.94 -14.79 0.99
CA MET A 269 5.44 -15.30 -0.27
C MET A 269 5.90 -14.14 -1.15
N PHE A 270 7.12 -14.23 -1.68
CA PHE A 270 7.73 -13.22 -2.52
C PHE A 270 8.08 -13.83 -3.89
N TYR A 271 7.37 -13.43 -4.93
CA TYR A 271 7.49 -13.99 -6.28
C TYR A 271 8.01 -12.94 -7.26
N GLY A 272 9.06 -13.26 -8.03
CA GLY A 272 9.49 -12.46 -9.17
C GLY A 272 9.95 -11.04 -8.84
N GLN A 273 10.35 -10.76 -7.60
CA GLN A 273 10.82 -9.44 -7.23
C GLN A 273 12.19 -9.14 -7.84
N VAL A 274 12.42 -7.87 -8.15
CA VAL A 274 13.69 -7.33 -8.65
C VAL A 274 14.29 -6.45 -7.56
N LEU A 275 15.48 -6.82 -7.05
CA LEU A 275 16.17 -6.08 -6.00
C LEU A 275 17.43 -5.40 -6.55
N GLU A 276 17.58 -4.10 -6.33
CA GLU A 276 18.71 -3.35 -6.90
C GLU A 276 19.33 -2.33 -5.94
N SER A 277 20.67 -2.29 -5.85
CA SER A 277 21.41 -1.25 -5.12
C SER A 277 20.94 -1.06 -3.66
N GLY A 278 21.32 -1.98 -2.77
CA GLY A 278 20.91 -1.94 -1.37
C GLY A 278 21.85 -2.73 -0.46
N ALA A 279 21.71 -2.55 0.86
CA ALA A 279 22.51 -3.31 1.81
C ALA A 279 21.96 -4.73 1.95
N ASP A 280 20.66 -4.83 2.29
CA ASP A 280 19.99 -6.11 2.54
C ASP A 280 18.80 -6.29 1.61
N GLY A 281 18.70 -7.48 1.00
CA GLY A 281 17.53 -7.88 0.24
C GLY A 281 16.40 -8.31 1.17
N TYR A 282 16.36 -9.59 1.50
CA TYR A 282 15.40 -10.18 2.44
C TYR A 282 16.02 -10.35 3.81
N VAL A 283 15.42 -9.75 4.84
CA VAL A 283 15.84 -9.90 6.24
C VAL A 283 14.73 -10.60 7.00
N PHE A 284 14.98 -11.85 7.39
CA PHE A 284 14.06 -12.65 8.18
C PHE A 284 14.50 -12.71 9.63
N ASP A 285 13.57 -12.42 10.53
CA ASP A 285 13.80 -12.44 11.98
C ASP A 285 12.55 -12.94 12.71
N VAL A 286 12.64 -13.11 14.03
CA VAL A 286 11.52 -13.47 14.90
C VAL A 286 11.08 -12.22 15.67
N PRO A 287 9.78 -12.03 15.92
CA PRO A 287 9.31 -10.97 16.82
C PRO A 287 10.02 -11.08 18.19
N PRO A 288 10.64 -10.00 18.71
CA PRO A 288 11.43 -10.08 19.94
C PRO A 288 10.68 -10.64 21.14
N GLY A 289 9.39 -10.32 21.25
CA GLY A 289 8.52 -10.83 22.31
C GLY A 289 8.30 -12.34 22.25
N ARG A 290 8.64 -13.02 21.15
CA ARG A 290 8.50 -14.47 20.97
C ARG A 290 9.77 -15.25 21.26
N LEU A 291 10.93 -14.62 21.52
CA LEU A 291 12.23 -15.32 21.61
C LEU A 291 12.31 -16.48 22.63
N GLN A 292 11.40 -16.53 23.61
CA GLN A 292 11.32 -17.59 24.62
C GLN A 292 10.18 -18.60 24.36
N ASP A 293 9.42 -18.43 23.28
CA ASP A 293 8.30 -19.30 22.96
C ASP A 293 8.79 -20.68 22.53
N ALA A 294 8.01 -21.72 22.82
CA ALA A 294 8.29 -23.05 22.30
C ALA A 294 8.10 -23.14 20.77
N GLN A 295 7.19 -22.33 20.20
CA GLN A 295 6.89 -22.28 18.77
C GLN A 295 7.40 -20.96 18.16
N LEU A 296 8.67 -20.94 17.81
CA LEU A 296 9.37 -19.78 17.24
C LEU A 296 9.38 -19.75 15.71
N GLY A 297 9.30 -20.93 15.09
CA GLY A 297 9.56 -21.13 13.66
C GLY A 297 8.76 -20.18 12.78
N THR A 298 9.46 -19.43 11.93
CA THR A 298 8.87 -18.70 10.81
C THR A 298 9.32 -19.36 9.51
N SER A 299 8.47 -19.37 8.49
CA SER A 299 8.81 -19.90 7.18
C SER A 299 8.23 -18.99 6.11
N ASN A 300 9.09 -18.55 5.19
CA ASN A 300 8.72 -17.66 4.10
C ASN A 300 9.44 -18.10 2.82
N ASP A 301 8.82 -17.82 1.67
CA ASP A 301 9.32 -18.29 0.38
C ASP A 301 9.71 -17.13 -0.54
N ILE A 302 10.84 -17.29 -1.22
CA ILE A 302 11.35 -16.37 -2.25
C ILE A 302 11.47 -17.16 -3.56
N ILE A 303 10.73 -16.79 -4.59
CA ILE A 303 10.71 -17.56 -5.84
C ILE A 303 10.90 -16.61 -7.02
N GLY A 304 11.94 -16.86 -7.84
CA GLY A 304 12.20 -16.10 -9.05
C GLY A 304 12.80 -14.71 -8.81
N CYS A 305 13.45 -14.47 -7.68
CA CYS A 305 14.06 -13.17 -7.39
C CYS A 305 15.26 -12.90 -8.31
N TYR A 306 15.32 -11.71 -8.89
CA TYR A 306 16.50 -11.12 -9.51
C TYR A 306 17.15 -10.15 -8.53
N SER A 307 18.48 -10.15 -8.41
CA SER A 307 19.18 -9.21 -7.52
C SER A 307 20.48 -8.68 -8.15
N GLU A 308 20.68 -7.37 -8.10
CA GLU A 308 21.90 -6.71 -8.59
C GLU A 308 22.38 -5.65 -7.61
N HIS A 309 23.67 -5.68 -7.25
CA HIS A 309 24.28 -4.74 -6.31
C HIS A 309 23.57 -4.68 -4.94
N VAL A 310 23.09 -5.83 -4.46
CA VAL A 310 22.61 -6.00 -3.09
C VAL A 310 23.66 -6.75 -2.30
N GLU A 311 24.21 -6.14 -1.24
CA GLU A 311 25.37 -6.71 -0.55
C GLU A 311 25.07 -8.07 0.10
N ARG A 312 23.93 -8.18 0.79
CA ARG A 312 23.42 -9.42 1.38
C ARG A 312 22.02 -9.70 0.86
N VAL A 313 21.90 -10.71 0.00
CA VAL A 313 20.63 -10.95 -0.70
C VAL A 313 19.57 -11.53 0.23
N ILE A 314 19.96 -12.48 1.08
CA ILE A 314 19.11 -13.07 2.11
C ILE A 314 19.88 -13.08 3.43
N VAL A 315 19.25 -12.59 4.49
CA VAL A 315 19.79 -12.52 5.84
C VAL A 315 18.83 -13.23 6.80
N GLN A 316 19.31 -14.28 7.44
CA GLN A 316 18.61 -14.96 8.53
C GLN A 316 19.18 -14.46 9.86
N ARG A 317 18.38 -13.70 10.61
CA ARG A 317 18.77 -13.10 11.90
C ARG A 317 18.53 -14.01 13.10
N HIS A 318 17.76 -15.09 12.92
CA HIS A 318 17.52 -16.09 13.96
C HIS A 318 17.42 -17.49 13.32
N SER A 319 17.98 -18.52 13.97
CA SER A 319 18.03 -19.90 13.42
C SER A 319 16.66 -20.53 13.16
N SER A 320 15.62 -20.07 13.88
CA SER A 320 14.23 -20.49 13.65
C SER A 320 13.54 -19.85 12.44
N CYS A 321 14.23 -18.97 11.69
CA CYS A 321 13.70 -18.38 10.47
C CYS A 321 14.07 -19.25 9.27
N PHE A 322 13.13 -20.06 8.80
CA PHE A 322 13.33 -20.96 7.67
C PHE A 322 13.04 -20.25 6.35
N VAL A 323 13.93 -20.44 5.38
CA VAL A 323 13.84 -19.80 4.06
C VAL A 323 13.84 -20.87 2.97
N ASN A 324 12.84 -20.83 2.09
CA ASN A 324 12.92 -21.54 0.80
C ASN A 324 13.08 -20.50 -0.31
N ALA A 325 14.23 -20.50 -0.96
CA ALA A 325 14.57 -19.54 -2.00
C ALA A 325 14.96 -20.21 -3.32
N LEU A 326 14.37 -19.74 -4.41
CA LEU A 326 14.83 -19.95 -5.78
C LEU A 326 15.16 -18.59 -6.38
N LEU A 327 16.45 -18.33 -6.58
CA LEU A 327 16.95 -17.11 -7.19
C LEU A 327 17.23 -17.33 -8.67
N THR A 328 17.12 -16.26 -9.44
CA THR A 328 17.52 -16.23 -10.85
C THR A 328 18.95 -15.69 -10.94
N MET A 329 19.15 -14.52 -11.53
CA MET A 329 20.45 -13.85 -11.57
C MET A 329 20.70 -13.07 -10.27
N VAL A 330 21.89 -13.25 -9.70
CA VAL A 330 22.39 -12.46 -8.58
C VAL A 330 23.74 -11.85 -8.96
N THR A 331 23.94 -10.54 -8.83
CA THR A 331 25.23 -9.89 -9.13
C THR A 331 25.57 -8.82 -8.09
N GLY A 332 26.86 -8.47 -7.97
CA GLY A 332 27.29 -7.36 -7.09
C GLY A 332 27.05 -7.57 -5.59
N TYR A 333 26.99 -8.83 -5.13
CA TYR A 333 26.78 -9.19 -3.72
C TYR A 333 28.09 -9.55 -3.01
N ARG A 334 28.06 -9.43 -1.68
CA ARG A 334 29.06 -10.03 -0.78
C ARG A 334 28.66 -11.45 -0.39
N GLN A 335 27.38 -11.67 -0.08
CA GLN A 335 26.86 -12.95 0.36
C GLN A 335 25.44 -13.17 -0.19
N VAL A 336 25.18 -14.33 -0.79
CA VAL A 336 23.80 -14.66 -1.21
C VAL A 336 22.94 -14.97 0.00
N PHE A 337 23.40 -15.85 0.89
CA PHE A 337 22.70 -16.20 2.12
C PHE A 337 23.62 -16.07 3.33
N GLU A 338 23.38 -15.06 4.16
CA GLU A 338 24.02 -14.87 5.46
C GLU A 338 23.11 -15.47 6.52
N ALA A 339 23.51 -16.61 7.09
CA ALA A 339 22.66 -17.41 7.96
C ALA A 339 23.36 -17.87 9.24
N ILE A 340 22.56 -18.03 10.29
CA ILE A 340 22.97 -18.61 11.57
C ILE A 340 22.89 -20.13 11.51
N ASP A 341 21.83 -20.66 10.88
CA ASP A 341 21.57 -22.09 10.75
C ASP A 341 20.87 -22.40 9.43
N THR A 342 21.44 -23.31 8.65
CA THR A 342 20.93 -23.72 7.34
C THR A 342 20.06 -24.97 7.37
N THR A 343 19.96 -25.69 8.50
CA THR A 343 19.41 -27.06 8.62
C THR A 343 18.00 -27.25 8.04
N ASN A 344 17.20 -26.17 7.97
CA ASN A 344 15.82 -26.20 7.47
C ASN A 344 15.58 -25.23 6.30
N CYS A 345 16.65 -24.76 5.66
CA CYS A 345 16.57 -23.81 4.55
C CYS A 345 16.93 -24.49 3.22
N ILE A 346 16.30 -24.01 2.15
CA ILE A 346 16.72 -24.30 0.77
C ILE A 346 17.06 -22.98 0.11
N VAL A 347 18.25 -22.88 -0.50
CA VAL A 347 18.58 -21.75 -1.37
C VAL A 347 19.20 -22.27 -2.67
N ILE A 348 18.48 -22.09 -3.76
CA ILE A 348 18.89 -22.45 -5.11
C ILE A 348 19.23 -21.18 -5.88
N THR A 349 20.42 -21.15 -6.48
CA THR A 349 20.96 -20.03 -7.27
C THR A 349 21.38 -20.53 -8.65
N SER A 350 21.09 -19.76 -9.70
CA SER A 350 21.65 -20.02 -11.04
C SER A 350 22.95 -19.25 -11.23
N HIS A 351 24.06 -19.76 -10.68
CA HIS A 351 25.41 -19.29 -10.98
C HIS A 351 26.32 -20.43 -11.42
N ASP A 352 27.43 -20.09 -12.08
CA ASP A 352 28.45 -21.05 -12.53
C ASP A 352 29.21 -21.75 -11.38
N GLY A 353 28.88 -21.42 -10.12
CA GLY A 353 29.41 -22.07 -8.91
C GLY A 353 30.88 -21.77 -8.64
N SER A 354 31.47 -20.83 -9.39
CA SER A 354 32.90 -20.46 -9.31
C SER A 354 33.27 -19.89 -7.93
N LEU A 355 32.35 -19.17 -7.30
CA LEU A 355 32.51 -18.57 -5.98
C LEU A 355 31.83 -19.42 -4.89
N PRO A 356 32.54 -19.85 -3.83
CA PRO A 356 31.96 -20.64 -2.75
C PRO A 356 30.72 -20.00 -2.10
N GLN A 357 30.71 -18.68 -1.94
CA GLN A 357 29.60 -17.89 -1.38
C GLN A 357 28.35 -17.84 -2.27
N SER A 358 28.43 -18.38 -3.48
CA SER A 358 27.38 -18.33 -4.52
C SER A 358 26.75 -19.70 -4.77
N ARG A 359 27.27 -20.75 -4.14
CA ARG A 359 26.85 -22.13 -4.38
C ARG A 359 25.44 -22.34 -3.84
N SER A 360 24.61 -22.97 -4.67
CA SER A 360 23.34 -23.54 -4.21
C SER A 360 23.60 -24.53 -3.09
N PHE A 361 22.71 -24.58 -2.11
CA PHE A 361 22.73 -25.61 -1.09
C PHE A 361 21.30 -26.03 -0.74
N VAL A 362 21.17 -27.30 -0.39
CA VAL A 362 19.95 -27.92 0.07
C VAL A 362 20.34 -28.70 1.31
N ASP A 363 19.96 -28.18 2.48
CA ASP A 363 20.14 -28.88 3.74
C ASP A 363 18.76 -29.35 4.17
N ARG A 364 18.41 -30.59 3.76
CA ARG A 364 17.13 -31.20 4.13
C ARG A 364 17.34 -32.65 4.54
N ARG A 365 16.81 -32.97 5.72
CA ARG A 365 16.46 -34.33 6.12
C ARG A 365 14.98 -34.56 5.78
N ILE A 366 14.71 -35.21 4.63
CA ILE A 366 13.37 -35.75 4.37
C ILE A 366 13.30 -37.11 5.07
N ASP A 367 12.75 -37.13 6.29
CA ASP A 367 12.45 -38.40 6.97
C ASP A 367 11.21 -39.03 6.31
N PHE A 368 11.43 -40.01 5.43
CA PHE A 368 10.35 -40.83 4.90
C PHE A 368 9.87 -41.80 5.98
N ARG A 369 8.61 -41.70 6.38
CA ARG A 369 7.91 -42.84 6.99
C ARG A 369 7.31 -43.66 5.86
N GLN A 370 8.00 -44.72 5.45
CA GLN A 370 7.41 -45.71 4.57
C GLN A 370 6.19 -46.31 5.28
N LEU A 371 4.98 -46.09 4.74
CA LEU A 371 3.81 -46.83 5.20
C LEU A 371 4.07 -48.30 4.84
N GLU A 372 4.03 -49.19 5.83
CA GLU A 372 4.09 -50.63 5.56
C GLU A 372 3.06 -50.96 4.48
N GLN A 373 3.49 -51.61 3.39
CA GLN A 373 2.57 -52.18 2.44
C GLN A 373 1.70 -53.17 3.22
N ALA A 374 0.43 -52.80 3.47
CA ALA A 374 -0.56 -53.77 3.88
C ALA A 374 -0.60 -54.83 2.77
N ARG A 375 -0.04 -56.00 3.09
CA ARG A 375 -0.18 -57.21 2.29
C ARG A 375 -1.69 -57.46 2.11
N ASN A 376 -2.15 -57.46 0.87
CA ASN A 376 -3.35 -58.19 0.46
C ASN A 376 -2.87 -59.49 -0.20
N PRO A 377 -3.62 -60.60 -0.11
CA PRO A 377 -5.05 -60.69 0.22
C PRO A 377 -5.37 -61.04 1.68
#